data_AF-A0A0V0IJP9-F1
#
_entry.id   AF-A0A0V0IJP9-F1
#
_cell.length_a   1.000
_cell.length_b   1.000
_cell.length_c   1.000
_cell.angle_alpha   90.00
_cell.angle_beta   90.00
_cell.angle_gamma   90.00
#
_symmetry.space_group_name_H-M   'P 1'
#
loop_
_entity.id
_entity.type
_entity.pdbx_description
1 polymer ?
#
loop_
_entity_poly.entity_id
_entity_poly.type
_entity_poly.pdbx_seq_one_letter_code
_entity_poly.pdbx_strand_id
1 'polypeptide(L)'
;MWFLSKKGHSGFSPNSTAEEVTQGIDGSALTAIITGASSGIGAETARVLALRGVHVIMGVRNISAGEQVKETIIKDVPQAKIDALELDLSSLASVRNFASNYNSLGLPLNLLMPLPFDKFIAGHDEKNSS
;
A
#
# COMPACT_ATOMS: atom_id res chain seq x y z
N MET A 1 -4.10 11.17 34.67
CA MET A 1 -4.51 10.05 33.79
C MET A 1 -5.67 10.54 32.92
N TRP A 2 -5.40 11.04 31.70
CA TRP A 2 -6.43 11.51 30.77
C TRP A 2 -5.87 11.56 29.34
N PHE A 3 -6.11 10.52 28.55
CA PHE A 3 -6.06 10.59 27.09
C PHE A 3 -7.21 9.74 26.54
N LEU A 4 -8.43 10.21 26.76
CA LEU A 4 -9.56 9.70 25.99
C LEU A 4 -9.34 10.12 24.54
N SER A 5 -9.13 9.11 23.69
CA SER A 5 -9.03 9.19 22.23
C SER A 5 -10.34 9.77 21.69
N LYS A 6 -10.45 11.11 21.67
CA LYS A 6 -11.63 11.80 21.12
C LYS A 6 -11.54 11.75 19.60
N LYS A 7 -12.61 11.27 18.97
CA LYS A 7 -12.78 11.32 17.51
C LYS A 7 -12.74 12.78 17.04
N GLY A 8 -11.96 13.06 16.00
CA GLY A 8 -11.87 14.39 15.39
C GLY A 8 -13.09 14.72 14.52
N HIS A 9 -13.06 15.85 13.81
CA HIS A 9 -14.13 16.25 12.89
C HIS A 9 -14.38 15.26 11.74
N SER A 10 -13.40 14.42 11.41
CA SER A 10 -13.54 13.33 10.43
C SER A 10 -14.29 12.11 10.96
N GLY A 11 -14.60 12.04 12.26
CA GLY A 11 -15.19 10.87 12.91
C GLY A 11 -14.20 9.74 13.23
N PHE A 12 -12.93 9.90 12.86
CA PHE A 12 -11.85 8.95 13.13
C PHE A 12 -10.90 9.45 14.23
N SER A 13 -10.15 8.53 14.81
CA SER A 13 -9.09 8.84 15.79
C SER A 13 -7.76 8.22 15.36
N PRO A 14 -6.64 8.55 16.02
CA PRO A 14 -5.34 7.91 15.75
C PRO A 14 -5.34 6.38 15.93
N ASN A 15 -6.36 5.83 16.60
CA ASN A 15 -6.51 4.38 16.80
C ASN A 15 -7.42 3.73 15.75
N SER A 16 -8.00 4.49 14.82
CA SER A 16 -8.85 3.94 13.77
C SER A 16 -8.01 3.14 12.78
N THR A 17 -8.46 1.93 12.45
CA THR A 17 -7.75 1.07 11.50
C THR A 17 -7.99 1.54 10.06
N ALA A 18 -7.09 1.16 9.14
CA ALA A 18 -7.27 1.45 7.72
C ALA A 18 -8.56 0.82 7.16
N GLU A 19 -8.99 -0.32 7.70
CA GLU A 19 -10.27 -0.93 7.34
C GLU A 19 -11.46 -0.10 7.81
N GLU A 20 -11.46 0.36 9.07
CA GLU A 20 -12.53 1.21 9.62
C GLU A 20 -12.67 2.51 8.83
N VAL A 21 -11.54 3.14 8.50
CA VAL A 21 -11.51 4.41 7.75
C VAL A 21 -12.05 4.24 6.33
N THR A 22 -11.90 3.06 5.73
CA THR A 22 -12.34 2.78 4.36
C THR A 22 -13.68 2.04 4.30
N GLN A 23 -14.36 1.84 5.43
CA GLN A 23 -15.61 1.09 5.47
C GLN A 23 -16.67 1.71 4.55
N GLY A 24 -17.31 0.86 3.73
CA GLY A 24 -18.37 1.28 2.80
C GLY A 24 -17.88 1.89 1.48
N ILE A 25 -16.56 2.03 1.28
CA ILE A 25 -16.00 2.43 -0.01
C ILE A 25 -16.01 1.25 -0.98
N ASP A 26 -16.57 1.45 -2.17
CA ASP A 26 -16.48 0.53 -3.30
C ASP A 26 -15.45 1.07 -4.31
N GLY A 27 -14.35 0.33 -4.46
CA GLY A 27 -13.27 0.62 -5.39
C GLY A 27 -13.19 -0.37 -6.55
N SER A 28 -14.21 -1.19 -6.78
CA SER A 28 -14.19 -2.30 -7.75
C SER A 28 -13.90 -1.90 -9.21
N ALA A 29 -14.13 -0.64 -9.56
CA ALA A 29 -13.85 -0.06 -10.88
C ALA A 29 -12.50 0.68 -10.96
N LEU A 30 -11.71 0.67 -9.88
CA LEU A 30 -10.44 1.39 -9.79
C LEU A 30 -9.25 0.44 -9.88
N THR A 31 -8.16 0.95 -10.44
CA THR A 31 -6.86 0.31 -10.43
C THR A 31 -5.84 1.25 -9.79
N ALA A 32 -4.99 0.71 -8.93
CA ALA A 32 -3.97 1.44 -8.19
C ALA A 32 -2.58 0.83 -8.40
N ILE A 33 -1.59 1.67 -8.68
CA ILE A 33 -0.18 1.29 -8.58
C ILE A 33 0.34 1.75 -7.22
N ILE A 34 0.94 0.81 -6.47
CA ILE A 34 1.56 1.07 -5.18
C ILE A 34 3.04 0.74 -5.28
N THR A 35 3.91 1.73 -5.15
CA THR A 35 5.35 1.47 -5.08
C THR A 35 5.77 1.17 -3.65
N GLY A 36 6.66 0.20 -3.44
CA GLY A 36 7.12 -0.15 -2.10
C GLY A 36 6.13 -1.00 -1.30
N ALA A 37 5.22 -1.70 -1.97
CA ALA A 37 4.17 -2.52 -1.35
C ALA A 37 4.65 -3.86 -0.75
N SER A 38 5.96 -4.07 -0.61
CA SER A 38 6.52 -5.33 -0.09
C SER A 38 6.56 -5.41 1.44
N SER A 39 6.21 -4.34 2.17
CA SER A 39 6.25 -4.31 3.65
C SER A 39 5.50 -3.11 4.22
N GLY A 40 5.29 -3.11 5.54
CA GLY A 40 4.88 -1.94 6.31
C GLY A 40 3.60 -1.28 5.80
N ILE A 41 3.61 0.06 5.73
CA ILE A 41 2.47 0.85 5.25
C ILE A 41 2.06 0.47 3.83
N GLY A 42 3.03 0.13 2.97
CA GLY A 42 2.76 -0.26 1.58
C GLY A 42 1.98 -1.55 1.46
N ALA A 43 2.36 -2.57 2.24
CA ALA A 43 1.66 -3.85 2.27
C ALA A 43 0.23 -3.69 2.83
N GLU A 44 0.07 -2.92 3.91
CA GLU A 44 -1.26 -2.68 4.49
C GLU A 44 -2.16 -1.88 3.56
N THR A 45 -1.61 -0.88 2.86
CA THR A 45 -2.35 -0.11 1.86
C THR A 45 -2.81 -1.01 0.71
N ALA A 46 -1.94 -1.91 0.22
CA ALA A 46 -2.30 -2.88 -0.81
C ALA A 46 -3.44 -3.81 -0.34
N ARG A 47 -3.33 -4.32 0.89
CA ARG A 47 -4.33 -5.21 1.49
C ARG A 47 -5.70 -4.55 1.60
N VAL A 48 -5.76 -3.33 2.14
CA VAL A 48 -7.03 -2.62 2.36
C VAL A 48 -7.66 -2.17 1.04
N LEU A 49 -6.87 -1.74 0.06
CA LEU A 49 -7.43 -1.40 -1.26
C LEU A 49 -7.99 -2.64 -1.98
N ALA A 50 -7.27 -3.76 -1.93
CA ALA A 50 -7.76 -5.03 -2.45
C ALA A 50 -9.04 -5.48 -1.74
N LEU A 51 -9.13 -5.29 -0.41
CA LEU A 51 -10.34 -5.55 0.37
C LEU A 51 -11.54 -4.69 -0.10
N ARG A 52 -11.30 -3.49 -0.63
CA ARG A 52 -12.32 -2.61 -1.24
C ARG A 52 -12.54 -2.85 -2.73
N GLY A 53 -11.96 -3.92 -3.29
CA GLY A 53 -12.17 -4.35 -4.68
C GLY A 53 -11.28 -3.67 -5.71
N VAL A 54 -10.39 -2.76 -5.30
CA VAL A 54 -9.43 -2.11 -6.21
C VAL A 54 -8.49 -3.16 -6.80
N HIS A 55 -8.20 -3.06 -8.10
CA HIS A 55 -7.12 -3.84 -8.71
C HIS A 55 -5.78 -3.22 -8.33
N VAL A 56 -5.01 -3.91 -7.50
CA VAL A 56 -3.73 -3.40 -6.98
C VAL A 56 -2.56 -3.96 -7.79
N ILE A 57 -1.72 -3.07 -8.30
CA ILE A 57 -0.44 -3.40 -8.93
C ILE A 57 0.67 -2.97 -7.98
N MET A 58 1.34 -3.95 -7.37
CA MET A 58 2.45 -3.74 -6.47
C MET A 58 3.76 -3.58 -7.26
N GLY A 59 4.31 -2.37 -7.27
CA GLY A 59 5.66 -2.11 -7.75
C GLY A 59 6.68 -2.43 -6.66
N VAL A 60 7.45 -3.51 -6.84
CA VAL A 60 8.42 -4.00 -5.86
C VAL A 60 9.81 -4.19 -6.46
N ARG A 61 10.86 -3.92 -5.67
CA ARG A 61 12.25 -4.18 -6.10
C ARG A 61 12.58 -5.67 -6.10
N ASN A 62 12.07 -6.41 -5.12
CA ASN A 62 12.24 -7.86 -5.02
C ASN A 62 10.90 -8.52 -5.28
N ILE A 63 10.78 -9.17 -6.44
CA ILE A 63 9.54 -9.83 -6.85
C ILE A 63 9.15 -10.96 -5.91
N SER A 64 10.10 -11.73 -5.38
CA SER A 64 9.81 -12.82 -4.44
C SER A 64 9.15 -12.32 -3.16
N ALA A 65 9.63 -11.19 -2.62
CA ALA A 65 9.00 -10.54 -1.46
C ALA A 65 7.61 -9.99 -1.80
N GLY A 66 7.42 -9.44 -3.00
CA GLY A 66 6.10 -9.01 -3.48
C GLY A 66 5.11 -10.16 -3.57
N GLU A 67 5.50 -11.29 -4.16
CA GLU A 67 4.63 -12.47 -4.29
C GLU A 67 4.20 -13.02 -2.92
N GLN A 68 5.09 -13.03 -1.92
CA GLN A 68 4.72 -13.43 -0.55
C GLN A 68 3.63 -12.53 0.06
N VAL A 69 3.72 -11.21 -0.16
CA VAL A 69 2.69 -10.26 0.29
C VAL A 69 1.39 -10.49 -0.48
N LYS A 70 1.46 -10.66 -1.80
CA LYS A 70 0.29 -10.99 -2.64
C LYS A 70 -0.41 -12.26 -2.16
N GLU A 71 0.33 -13.33 -1.90
CA GLU A 71 -0.24 -14.58 -1.37
C GLU A 71 -0.91 -14.40 -0.01
N THR A 72 -0.32 -13.58 0.86
CA THR A 72 -0.90 -13.25 2.17
C THR A 72 -2.21 -12.50 2.00
N ILE A 73 -2.23 -11.47 1.13
CA ILE A 73 -3.44 -10.69 0.83
C ILE A 73 -4.53 -11.57 0.22
N ILE A 74 -4.20 -12.48 -0.69
CA ILE A 74 -5.18 -13.39 -1.31
C ILE A 74 -5.77 -14.37 -0.27
N LYS A 75 -4.98 -14.81 0.72
CA LYS A 75 -5.50 -15.65 1.82
C LYS A 75 -6.52 -14.90 2.66
N ASP A 76 -6.27 -13.63 2.95
CA ASP A 76 -7.17 -12.78 3.73
C ASP A 76 -8.39 -12.30 2.92
N VAL A 77 -8.19 -12.08 1.62
CA VAL A 77 -9.19 -11.56 0.68
C VAL A 77 -9.17 -12.41 -0.60
N PRO A 78 -9.89 -13.55 -0.63
CA PRO A 78 -9.84 -14.51 -1.75
C PRO A 78 -10.21 -13.94 -3.12
N GLN A 79 -11.02 -12.89 -3.16
CA GLN A 79 -11.46 -12.19 -4.38
C GLN A 79 -10.53 -11.03 -4.80
N ALA A 80 -9.42 -10.81 -4.10
CA ALA A 80 -8.49 -9.72 -4.38
C ALA A 80 -7.94 -9.80 -5.81
N LYS A 81 -7.98 -8.68 -6.52
CA LYS A 81 -7.29 -8.49 -7.79
C LYS A 81 -5.96 -7.81 -7.50
N ILE A 82 -4.88 -8.60 -7.44
CA ILE A 82 -3.57 -8.08 -7.05
C ILE A 82 -2.46 -8.74 -7.86
N ASP A 83 -1.53 -7.92 -8.36
CA ASP A 83 -0.37 -8.35 -9.13
C ASP A 83 0.89 -7.70 -8.59
N ALA A 84 2.02 -8.40 -8.68
CA ALA A 84 3.32 -7.87 -8.36
C ALA A 84 4.13 -7.71 -9.65
N LEU A 85 4.70 -6.53 -9.85
CA LEU A 85 5.58 -6.22 -10.97
C LEU A 85 6.90 -5.65 -10.44
N GLU A 86 8.00 -6.04 -11.08
CA GLU A 86 9.32 -5.53 -10.73
C GLU A 86 9.41 -4.03 -11.04
N LEU A 87 9.81 -3.24 -10.04
CA LEU A 87 10.03 -1.81 -10.14
C LEU A 87 11.17 -1.37 -9.22
N ASP A 88 12.27 -0.94 -9.83
CA ASP A 88 13.36 -0.23 -9.17
C ASP A 88 13.35 1.24 -9.60
N LEU A 89 12.89 2.10 -8.70
CA LEU A 89 12.82 3.55 -8.91
C LEU A 89 14.19 4.22 -9.03
N SER A 90 15.29 3.53 -8.67
CA SER A 90 16.65 4.04 -8.89
C SER A 90 17.14 3.84 -10.33
N SER A 91 16.40 3.08 -11.16
CA SER A 91 16.76 2.75 -12.53
C SER A 91 15.68 3.17 -13.52
N LEU A 92 15.96 4.16 -14.37
CA LEU A 92 15.03 4.56 -15.44
C LEU A 92 14.74 3.44 -16.44
N ALA A 93 15.67 2.50 -16.63
CA ALA A 93 15.42 1.32 -17.46
C ALA A 93 14.35 0.42 -16.81
N SER A 94 14.44 0.20 -15.50
CA SER A 94 13.42 -0.54 -14.75
C SER A 94 12.06 0.16 -14.80
N VAL A 95 12.02 1.49 -14.61
CA VAL A 95 10.77 2.27 -14.70
C VAL A 95 10.11 2.15 -16.08
N ARG A 96 10.90 2.22 -17.16
CA ARG A 96 10.37 2.04 -18.53
C ARG A 96 9.83 0.63 -18.77
N ASN A 97 10.55 -0.38 -18.29
CA ASN A 97 10.11 -1.78 -18.41
C ASN A 97 8.81 -2.02 -17.62
N PHE A 98 8.73 -1.52 -16.38
CA PHE A 98 7.51 -1.56 -15.58
C PHE A 98 6.35 -0.89 -16.30
N ALA A 99 6.55 0.32 -16.84
CA ALA A 99 5.50 1.04 -17.56
C ALA A 99 5.04 0.26 -18.81
N SER A 100 5.97 -0.35 -19.56
CA SER A 100 5.64 -1.21 -20.70
C SER A 100 4.83 -2.44 -20.27
N ASN A 101 5.23 -3.10 -19.19
CA ASN A 101 4.53 -4.27 -18.64
C ASN A 101 3.15 -3.91 -18.09
N TYR A 102 3.00 -2.75 -17.46
CA TYR A 102 1.70 -2.27 -16.99
C TYR A 102 0.78 -1.93 -18.16
N ASN A 103 1.27 -1.23 -19.18
CA ASN A 103 0.49 -0.87 -20.36
C ASN A 103 -0.02 -2.10 -21.13
N SER A 104 0.73 -3.21 -21.14
CA SER A 104 0.29 -4.44 -21.81
C SER A 104 -0.86 -5.14 -21.09
N LEU A 105 -1.14 -4.80 -19.82
CA LEU A 105 -2.32 -5.30 -19.09
C LEU A 105 -3.63 -4.68 -19.59
N GLY A 106 -3.57 -3.54 -20.30
CA GLY A 106 -4.76 -2.85 -20.80
C GLY A 106 -5.67 -2.29 -19.70
N LEU A 107 -5.13 -2.09 -18.49
CA LEU A 107 -5.86 -1.55 -17.34
C LEU A 107 -5.79 -0.02 -17.31
N PRO A 108 -6.86 0.68 -16.86
CA PRO A 108 -6.77 2.11 -16.58
C PRO A 108 -5.89 2.35 -15.35
N LEU A 109 -5.22 3.50 -15.25
CA LEU A 109 -4.54 3.93 -14.03
C LEU A 109 -5.36 5.01 -13.34
N ASN A 110 -5.92 4.71 -12.16
CA ASN A 110 -6.71 5.68 -11.39
C ASN A 110 -5.93 6.28 -10.23
N LEU A 111 -5.10 5.48 -9.57
CA LEU A 111 -4.34 5.86 -8.38
C LEU A 111 -2.86 5.49 -8.55
N LEU A 112 -1.97 6.43 -8.24
CA LEU A 112 -0.54 6.19 -8.13
C LEU A 112 -0.08 6.61 -6.74
N MET A 113 0.40 5.65 -5.95
CA MET A 113 0.81 5.89 -4.56
C MET A 113 2.30 5.63 -4.39
N PRO A 114 3.13 6.70 -4.35
CA PRO A 114 4.52 6.60 -3.97
C PRO A 114 4.61 6.47 -2.45
N LEU A 115 4.71 5.24 -1.95
CA LEU A 115 4.84 5.02 -0.52
C LEU A 115 6.33 4.96 -0.11
N PRO A 116 6.73 5.73 0.90
CA PRO A 116 8.10 5.73 1.37
C PRO A 116 8.45 4.36 1.97
N PHE A 117 9.67 3.88 1.70
CA PHE A 117 10.27 2.77 2.45
C PHE A 117 10.42 3.21 3.91
N ASP A 118 9.84 2.47 4.85
CA ASP A 118 9.74 2.86 6.25
C ASP A 118 11.08 3.27 6.90
N LYS A 119 11.15 4.54 7.29
CA LYS A 119 11.63 4.95 8.60
C LYS A 119 10.55 5.83 9.24
N PHE A 120 9.43 5.22 9.60
CA PHE A 120 8.48 5.88 10.49
C PHE A 120 7.91 4.88 11.48
N ILE A 121 8.78 4.31 12.34
CA ILE A 121 8.55 3.97 13.76
C ILE A 121 9.91 3.75 14.44
N ALA A 122 10.38 4.75 15.18
CA ALA A 122 11.08 4.65 16.46
C ALA A 122 11.13 6.07 17.04
N GLY A 123 10.72 6.22 18.29
CA GLY A 123 10.63 7.53 18.95
C GLY A 123 11.93 8.33 18.85
N HIS A 124 11.79 9.64 18.72
CA HIS A 124 12.83 10.58 19.13
C HIS A 124 13.08 10.35 20.62
N ASP A 125 14.12 9.58 20.94
CA ASP A 125 14.79 9.61 22.22
C ASP A 125 16.14 10.31 21.98
N GLU A 126 16.08 11.63 21.73
CA GLU A 126 17.25 12.51 21.91
C GLU A 126 17.52 12.58 23.41
N LYS A 127 18.23 11.58 23.94
CA LYS A 127 18.90 11.75 25.21
C LYS A 127 20.11 12.65 24.99
N ASN A 128 19.98 13.86 25.51
CA ASN A 128 21.02 14.72 26.06
C ASN A 128 22.44 14.13 25.98
N SER A 129 23.26 14.67 25.08
CA SER A 129 24.70 14.65 25.23
C SER A 129 25.13 16.00 25.81
N SER A 130 25.50 15.98 27.09
CA SER A 130 26.47 16.88 27.71
C SER A 130 27.26 16.05 28.70
#